data_AF-A0A914P9G2-F1
#
_entry.id   AF-A0A914P9G2-F1
#
_cell.length_a   1.000
_cell.length_b   1.000
_cell.length_c   1.000
_cell.angle_alpha   90.00
_cell.angle_beta   90.00
_cell.angle_gamma   90.00
#
_symmetry.space_group_name_H-M   'P 1'
#
loop_
_entity.id
_entity.type
_entity.pdbx_description
1 polymer ?
#
loop_
_entity_poly.entity_id
_entity_poly.type
_entity_poly.pdbx_seq_one_letter_code
_entity_poly.pdbx_strand_id
1 'polypeptide(L)'
;MQSITRTLLQNSILDLLFAAVILIAEPQIVVISGIYYNVIGSPLYVLGFEFAGIAIPAYGGFIVVSIVAMPIPFYIRYTILCKNAGVTMKKLIGIYIVLIIYSIALFFAAMWCYPPNPDAYIPFKAALNNSFWLDEYKNGAIFVATPSSDIRIIIVFLMILIPSGLSYLLIIIFGLKIKKQLKMNQFNMSEKTMILNKQLQQTLVIQSIAPFFTANVPVFILVSMCLFTLENHYVSLGCCSLLSWASVINPVAAIMIIKPFRKRVEAILGRKQQPQSSTTHAYAISNKVTPHPATMMQGLDEAENSHI
;
A
#
# COMPACT_ATOMS: atom_id res chain seq x y z
N MET A 1 16.71 6.91 -8.48
CA MET A 1 15.70 6.13 -9.25
C MET A 1 15.62 4.67 -8.79
N GLN A 2 16.75 3.96 -8.68
CA GLN A 2 16.80 2.55 -8.23
C GLN A 2 16.12 2.26 -6.87
N SER A 3 16.24 3.16 -5.88
CA SER A 3 15.59 2.97 -4.56
C SER A 3 14.05 2.96 -4.64
N ILE A 4 13.44 3.67 -5.59
CA ILE A 4 11.98 3.82 -5.71
C ILE A 4 11.39 2.63 -6.47
N THR A 5 12.05 2.18 -7.54
CA THR A 5 11.66 0.95 -8.22
C THR A 5 11.70 -0.24 -7.26
N ARG A 6 12.68 -0.27 -6.35
CA ARG A 6 12.72 -1.27 -5.27
C ARG A 6 11.56 -1.16 -4.29
N THR A 7 11.21 0.04 -3.81
CA THR A 7 10.06 0.21 -2.90
C THR A 7 8.72 -0.12 -3.57
N LEU A 8 8.54 0.26 -4.84
CA LEU A 8 7.34 -0.08 -5.61
C LEU A 8 7.24 -1.59 -5.86
N LEU A 9 8.34 -2.24 -6.22
CA LEU A 9 8.39 -3.69 -6.39
C LEU A 9 8.09 -4.41 -5.07
N GLN A 10 8.64 -3.94 -3.96
CA GLN A 10 8.35 -4.48 -2.62
C GLN A 10 6.87 -4.36 -2.27
N ASN A 11 6.26 -3.20 -2.50
CA ASN A 11 4.80 -3.03 -2.31
C ASN A 11 3.99 -3.95 -3.22
N SER A 12 4.34 -4.07 -4.51
CA SER A 12 3.61 -4.94 -5.43
C SER A 12 3.72 -6.43 -5.07
N ILE A 13 4.86 -6.87 -4.52
CA ILE A 13 5.01 -8.24 -4.01
C ILE A 13 4.11 -8.44 -2.78
N LEU A 14 4.07 -7.48 -1.86
CA LEU A 14 3.17 -7.54 -0.70
C LEU A 14 1.70 -7.55 -1.13
N ASP A 15 1.32 -6.74 -2.11
CA ASP A 15 -0.04 -6.71 -2.67
C ASP A 15 -0.41 -8.05 -3.34
N LEU A 16 0.54 -8.71 -4.03
CA LEU A 16 0.32 -10.02 -4.65
C LEU A 16 0.17 -11.14 -3.62
N LEU A 17 1.04 -11.14 -2.61
CA LEU A 17 0.95 -12.07 -1.47
C LEU A 17 -0.38 -11.88 -0.75
N PHE A 18 -0.78 -10.63 -0.53
CA PHE A 18 -2.06 -10.29 0.05
C PHE A 18 -3.24 -10.80 -0.79
N ALA A 19 -3.19 -10.63 -2.12
CA ALA A 19 -4.20 -11.15 -3.04
C ALA A 19 -4.33 -12.69 -2.95
N ALA A 20 -3.19 -13.40 -2.86
CA ALA A 20 -3.18 -14.85 -2.71
C ALA A 20 -3.81 -15.29 -1.38
N VAL A 21 -3.50 -14.60 -0.28
CA VAL A 21 -4.11 -14.90 1.03
C VAL A 21 -5.62 -14.61 1.03
N ILE A 22 -6.07 -13.52 0.41
CA ILE A 22 -7.52 -13.24 0.23
C ILE A 22 -8.20 -14.39 -0.51
N LEU A 23 -7.66 -14.80 -1.66
CA LEU A 23 -8.26 -15.84 -2.50
C LEU A 23 -8.38 -17.18 -1.76
N ILE A 24 -7.39 -17.47 -0.91
CA ILE A 24 -7.36 -18.71 -0.15
C ILE A 24 -8.31 -18.63 1.06
N ALA A 25 -8.32 -17.52 1.81
CA ALA A 25 -9.04 -17.43 3.08
C ALA A 25 -10.50 -16.97 2.95
N GLU A 26 -10.79 -16.06 2.02
CA GLU A 26 -12.08 -15.38 1.78
C GLU A 26 -13.05 -15.37 2.98
N PRO A 27 -12.67 -14.76 4.12
CA PRO A 27 -13.54 -14.76 5.28
C PRO A 27 -14.62 -13.70 5.09
N GLN A 28 -15.84 -14.10 5.39
CA GLN A 28 -17.01 -13.24 5.41
C GLN A 28 -17.44 -13.03 6.84
N ILE A 29 -17.92 -11.83 7.11
CA ILE A 29 -18.35 -11.41 8.44
C ILE A 29 -19.86 -11.28 8.41
N VAL A 30 -20.54 -11.86 9.40
CA VAL A 30 -21.98 -11.75 9.57
C VAL A 30 -22.28 -11.48 11.04
N VAL A 31 -23.16 -10.53 11.32
CA VAL A 31 -23.63 -10.26 12.69
C VAL A 31 -25.10 -10.65 12.75
N ILE A 32 -25.46 -11.54 13.69
CA ILE A 32 -26.84 -12.01 13.92
C ILE A 32 -27.10 -12.05 15.41
N SER A 33 -28.16 -11.39 15.87
CA SER A 33 -28.56 -11.30 17.27
C SER A 33 -27.43 -10.85 18.21
N GLY A 34 -26.61 -9.89 17.76
CA GLY A 34 -25.43 -9.44 18.51
C GLY A 34 -24.30 -10.47 18.64
N ILE A 35 -24.32 -11.54 17.85
CA ILE A 35 -23.22 -12.50 17.76
C ILE A 35 -22.48 -12.27 16.45
N TYR A 36 -21.16 -12.17 16.55
CA TYR A 36 -20.26 -12.02 15.42
C TYR A 36 -19.87 -13.40 14.89
N TYR A 37 -20.17 -13.64 13.62
CA TYR A 37 -19.84 -14.85 12.88
C TYR A 37 -18.79 -14.53 11.82
N ASN A 38 -17.64 -15.20 11.89
CA ASN A 38 -16.80 -15.35 10.71
C ASN A 38 -17.19 -16.62 9.98
N VAL A 39 -17.41 -16.49 8.69
CA VAL A 39 -17.81 -17.55 7.79
C VAL A 39 -16.70 -17.72 6.76
N ILE A 40 -16.22 -18.94 6.55
CA ILE A 40 -15.30 -19.25 5.44
C ILE A 40 -16.09 -19.88 4.31
N GLY A 41 -16.14 -19.17 3.18
CA GLY A 41 -16.70 -19.66 1.91
C GLY A 41 -15.65 -20.22 0.93
N SER A 42 -14.37 -20.16 1.28
CA SER A 42 -13.26 -20.53 0.40
C SER A 42 -12.94 -22.04 0.44
N PRO A 43 -12.14 -22.60 -0.50
CA PRO A 43 -11.77 -24.02 -0.50
C PRO A 43 -11.18 -24.57 0.81
N LEU A 44 -10.73 -23.69 1.72
CA LEU A 44 -10.34 -24.06 3.08
C LEU A 44 -11.46 -24.72 3.88
N TYR A 45 -12.73 -24.53 3.49
CA TYR A 45 -13.86 -25.19 4.15
C TYR A 45 -13.76 -26.72 4.12
N VAL A 46 -13.10 -27.29 3.11
CA VAL A 46 -12.87 -28.74 2.96
C VAL A 46 -11.87 -29.28 3.98
N LEU A 47 -10.97 -28.42 4.50
CA LEU A 47 -9.90 -28.81 5.42
C LEU A 47 -10.34 -28.84 6.89
N GLY A 48 -11.59 -28.45 7.18
CA GLY A 48 -12.18 -28.55 8.52
C GLY A 48 -11.88 -27.38 9.45
N PHE A 49 -12.54 -27.40 10.62
CA PHE A 49 -12.62 -26.26 11.55
C PHE A 49 -11.26 -25.78 12.06
N GLU A 50 -10.31 -26.68 12.31
CA GLU A 50 -9.00 -26.34 12.87
C GLU A 50 -8.17 -25.46 11.93
N PHE A 51 -8.14 -25.81 10.63
CA PHE A 51 -7.43 -25.03 9.62
C PHE A 51 -8.08 -23.67 9.38
N ALA A 52 -9.41 -23.64 9.34
CA ALA A 52 -10.20 -22.43 9.27
C ALA A 52 -9.94 -21.47 10.44
N GLY A 53 -9.89 -22.02 11.66
CA GLY A 53 -9.60 -21.28 12.89
C GLY A 53 -8.23 -20.62 12.88
N ILE A 54 -7.25 -21.19 12.16
CA ILE A 54 -5.91 -20.61 11.96
C ILE A 54 -5.89 -19.59 10.81
N ALA A 55 -6.57 -19.90 9.70
CA ALA A 55 -6.53 -19.10 8.49
C ALA A 55 -7.16 -17.70 8.68
N ILE A 56 -8.27 -17.58 9.41
CA ILE A 56 -8.94 -16.29 9.66
C ILE A 56 -8.04 -15.31 10.44
N PRO A 57 -7.48 -15.66 11.62
CA PRO A 57 -6.49 -14.85 12.32
C PRO A 57 -5.28 -14.48 11.48
N ALA A 58 -4.75 -15.43 10.69
CA ALA A 58 -3.60 -15.16 9.83
C ALA A 58 -3.93 -14.10 8.79
N TYR A 59 -5.09 -14.23 8.13
CA TYR A 59 -5.60 -13.25 7.19
C TYR A 59 -5.77 -11.86 7.82
N GLY A 60 -6.44 -11.78 8.98
CA GLY A 60 -6.63 -10.53 9.70
C GLY A 60 -5.31 -9.86 10.08
N GLY A 61 -4.32 -10.65 10.53
CA GLY A 61 -2.96 -10.18 10.81
C GLY A 61 -2.30 -9.53 9.59
N PHE A 62 -2.33 -10.20 8.44
CA PHE A 62 -1.72 -9.71 7.20
C PHE A 62 -2.37 -8.41 6.70
N ILE A 63 -3.71 -8.30 6.73
CA ILE A 63 -4.40 -7.07 6.33
C ILE A 63 -3.87 -5.89 7.15
N VAL A 64 -3.88 -6.01 8.48
CA VAL A 64 -3.58 -4.89 9.36
C VAL A 64 -2.13 -4.47 9.22
N VAL A 65 -1.20 -5.42 9.11
CA VAL A 65 0.21 -5.10 8.87
C VAL A 65 0.40 -4.36 7.54
N SER A 66 -0.33 -4.76 6.48
CA SER A 66 -0.25 -4.07 5.19
C SER A 66 -0.69 -2.60 5.29
N ILE A 67 -1.72 -2.32 6.11
CA ILE A 67 -2.21 -0.97 6.40
C ILE A 67 -1.20 -0.18 7.23
N VAL A 68 -0.73 -0.77 8.34
CA VAL A 68 0.19 -0.11 9.28
C VAL A 68 1.58 0.13 8.65
N ALA A 69 1.96 -0.63 7.62
CA ALA A 69 3.18 -0.43 6.85
C ALA A 69 3.12 0.76 5.87
N MET A 70 1.93 1.24 5.48
CA MET A 70 1.76 2.32 4.49
C MET A 70 2.45 3.66 4.78
N PRO A 71 2.68 4.08 6.04
CA PRO A 71 3.42 5.30 6.34
C PRO A 71 4.92 5.20 6.07
N ILE A 72 5.49 3.99 5.94
CA ILE A 72 6.95 3.79 5.83
C ILE A 72 7.55 4.55 4.63
N PRO A 73 7.01 4.47 3.40
CA PRO A 73 7.53 5.24 2.26
C PRO A 73 7.46 6.76 2.49
N PHE A 74 6.41 7.25 3.16
CA PHE A 74 6.30 8.66 3.53
C PHE A 74 7.35 9.05 4.58
N TYR A 75 7.60 8.20 5.57
CA TYR A 75 8.62 8.42 6.59
C TYR A 75 10.02 8.48 5.99
N ILE A 76 10.41 7.48 5.19
CA ILE A 76 11.73 7.45 4.51
C ILE A 76 11.94 8.72 3.71
N ARG A 77 10.90 9.14 2.99
CA ARG A 77 10.98 10.33 2.16
C ARG A 77 11.06 11.62 2.96
N TYR A 78 10.29 11.69 4.05
CA TYR A 78 10.33 12.81 4.98
C TYR A 78 11.75 12.99 5.56
N THR A 79 12.43 11.92 5.97
CA THR A 79 13.79 12.07 6.49
C THR A 79 14.77 12.56 5.42
N ILE A 80 14.67 12.04 4.20
CA ILE A 80 15.54 12.44 3.09
C ILE A 80 15.35 13.92 2.72
N LEU A 81 14.10 14.38 2.57
CA LEU A 81 13.81 15.74 2.08
C LEU A 81 13.79 16.80 3.17
N CYS A 82 13.26 16.49 4.34
CA CYS A 82 13.04 17.47 5.40
C CYS A 82 14.16 17.47 6.46
N LYS A 83 14.87 16.36 6.63
CA LYS A 83 15.98 16.26 7.60
C LYS A 83 17.35 16.13 6.94
N ASN A 84 17.41 16.07 5.61
CA ASN A 84 18.63 15.76 4.86
C ASN A 84 19.35 14.50 5.41
N ALA A 85 18.57 13.54 5.91
CA ALA A 85 19.05 12.35 6.58
C ALA A 85 18.41 11.10 5.96
N GLY A 86 19.24 10.17 5.51
CA GLY A 86 18.77 8.86 5.06
C GLY A 86 18.27 8.00 6.23
N VAL A 87 17.43 7.02 5.92
CA VAL A 87 17.11 5.95 6.88
C VAL A 87 18.12 4.82 6.69
N THR A 88 18.86 4.47 7.74
CA THR A 88 19.77 3.33 7.73
C THR A 88 18.99 2.01 7.60
N MET A 89 19.53 1.04 6.87
CA MET A 89 18.91 -0.29 6.72
C MET A 89 18.59 -0.96 8.06
N LYS A 90 19.47 -0.83 9.07
CA LYS A 90 19.21 -1.36 10.43
C LYS A 90 17.92 -0.81 11.05
N LYS A 91 17.64 0.49 10.86
CA LYS A 91 16.41 1.12 11.35
C LYS A 91 15.18 0.62 10.59
N LEU A 92 15.31 0.44 9.28
CA LEU A 92 14.23 -0.09 8.45
C LEU A 92 13.89 -1.53 8.82
N ILE A 93 14.90 -2.38 8.99
CA ILE A 93 14.73 -3.76 9.47
C ILE A 93 14.06 -3.79 10.84
N GLY A 94 14.49 -2.92 11.76
CA GLY A 94 13.85 -2.79 13.07
C GLY A 94 12.35 -2.46 13.00
N ILE A 95 11.95 -1.55 12.11
CA ILE A 95 10.53 -1.22 11.89
C ILE A 95 9.75 -2.45 11.40
N TYR A 96 10.27 -3.17 10.41
CA TYR A 96 9.60 -4.37 9.90
C TYR A 96 9.54 -5.50 10.93
N ILE A 97 10.56 -5.68 11.77
CA ILE A 97 10.53 -6.64 12.88
C ILE A 97 9.39 -6.29 13.86
N VAL A 98 9.24 -5.01 14.22
CA VAL A 98 8.13 -4.57 15.08
C VAL A 98 6.78 -4.87 14.45
N LEU A 99 6.63 -4.63 13.14
CA LEU A 99 5.38 -4.97 12.42
C LEU A 99 5.10 -6.48 12.40
N ILE A 100 6.13 -7.32 12.23
CA ILE A 100 5.99 -8.78 12.27
C ILE A 100 5.57 -9.23 13.67
N ILE A 101 6.23 -8.73 14.72
CA ILE A 101 5.87 -9.04 16.11
C ILE A 101 4.42 -8.64 16.39
N TYR A 102 4.02 -7.46 15.94
CA TYR A 102 2.65 -6.99 16.09
C TYR A 102 1.66 -7.87 15.30
N SER A 103 2.01 -8.34 14.10
CA SER A 103 1.20 -9.31 13.34
C SER A 103 0.98 -10.60 14.12
N ILE A 104 2.04 -11.12 14.73
CA ILE A 104 2.01 -12.36 15.51
C ILE A 104 1.15 -12.16 16.77
N ALA A 105 1.29 -11.02 17.45
CA ALA A 105 0.45 -10.67 18.59
C ALA A 105 -1.04 -10.59 18.22
N LEU A 106 -1.36 -9.97 17.08
CA LEU A 106 -2.73 -9.88 16.59
C LEU A 106 -3.29 -11.26 16.20
N PHE A 107 -2.46 -12.12 15.59
CA PHE A 107 -2.83 -13.51 15.30
C PHE A 107 -3.25 -14.26 16.57
N PHE A 108 -2.42 -14.22 17.62
CA PHE A 108 -2.75 -14.90 18.88
C PHE A 108 -3.94 -14.27 19.61
N ALA A 109 -4.09 -12.94 19.56
CA ALA A 109 -5.25 -12.25 20.12
C ALA A 109 -6.55 -12.65 19.40
N ALA A 110 -6.52 -12.76 18.07
CA ALA A 110 -7.64 -13.24 17.28
C ALA A 110 -7.96 -14.71 17.58
N MET A 111 -6.95 -15.60 17.64
CA MET A 111 -7.14 -16.99 18.08
C MET A 111 -7.81 -17.07 19.46
N TRP A 112 -7.46 -16.19 20.39
CA TRP A 112 -8.07 -16.15 21.72
C TRP A 112 -9.55 -15.74 21.72
N CYS A 113 -9.97 -14.98 20.71
CA CYS A 113 -11.38 -14.62 20.49
C CYS A 113 -12.22 -15.76 19.90
N TYR A 114 -11.58 -16.82 19.42
CA TYR A 114 -12.18 -17.89 18.63
C TYR A 114 -12.24 -19.24 19.36
N PRO A 115 -12.83 -19.35 20.58
CA PRO A 115 -13.12 -20.66 21.12
C PRO A 115 -14.22 -21.33 20.28
N PRO A 116 -14.10 -22.62 19.94
CA PRO A 116 -15.22 -23.37 19.40
C PRO A 116 -16.29 -23.45 20.47
N ASN A 117 -17.36 -22.67 20.34
CA ASN A 117 -18.55 -22.84 21.17
C ASN A 117 -19.64 -23.53 20.34
N PRO A 118 -19.87 -24.86 20.50
CA PRO A 118 -20.89 -25.63 19.79
C PRO A 118 -22.31 -25.07 19.87
N ASP A 119 -22.61 -24.28 20.91
CA ASP A 119 -23.93 -23.69 21.12
C ASP A 119 -24.09 -22.34 20.40
N ALA A 120 -22.98 -21.65 20.11
CA ALA A 120 -23.01 -20.36 19.43
C ALA A 120 -23.45 -20.47 17.95
N TYR A 121 -23.50 -21.70 17.41
CA TYR A 121 -24.02 -22.02 16.08
C TYR A 121 -25.54 -22.10 16.03
N ILE A 122 -26.24 -22.23 17.16
CA ILE A 122 -27.70 -22.43 17.19
C ILE A 122 -28.46 -21.25 16.56
N PRO A 123 -28.17 -19.98 16.91
CA PRO A 123 -28.85 -18.83 16.31
C PRO A 123 -28.56 -18.71 14.81
N PHE A 124 -27.32 -19.02 14.41
CA PHE A 124 -26.91 -19.00 13.01
C PHE A 124 -27.59 -20.09 12.18
N LYS A 125 -27.67 -21.33 12.71
CA LYS A 125 -28.42 -22.43 12.08
C LYS A 125 -29.91 -22.13 11.95
N ALA A 126 -30.51 -21.47 12.94
CA ALA A 126 -31.89 -21.01 12.85
C ALA A 126 -32.05 -19.94 11.77
N ALA A 127 -31.12 -18.98 11.67
CA ALA A 127 -31.12 -17.97 10.63
C ALA A 127 -30.90 -18.56 9.22
N LEU A 128 -30.01 -19.56 9.08
CA LEU A 128 -29.73 -20.32 7.86
C LEU A 128 -30.98 -20.95 7.23
N ASN A 129 -31.88 -21.47 8.07
CA ASN A 129 -33.10 -22.12 7.58
C ASN A 129 -34.17 -21.11 7.14
N ASN A 130 -34.12 -19.88 7.67
CA ASN A 130 -35.15 -18.86 7.45
C ASN A 130 -34.74 -17.77 6.45
N SER A 131 -33.48 -17.78 5.98
CA SER A 131 -32.93 -16.72 5.14
C SER A 131 -32.36 -17.26 3.84
N PHE A 132 -32.94 -16.88 2.71
CA PHE A 132 -32.49 -17.28 1.37
C PHE A 132 -31.02 -16.89 1.09
N TRP A 133 -30.55 -15.77 1.62
CA TRP A 133 -29.16 -15.30 1.44
C TRP A 133 -28.12 -16.08 2.25
N LEU A 134 -28.53 -17.00 3.12
CA LEU A 134 -27.60 -17.89 3.84
C LEU A 134 -27.49 -19.27 3.17
N ASP A 135 -28.22 -19.51 2.07
CA ASP A 135 -28.23 -20.81 1.37
C ASP A 135 -26.85 -21.24 0.89
N GLU A 136 -25.99 -20.28 0.51
CA GLU A 136 -24.61 -20.51 0.11
C GLU A 136 -23.74 -21.14 1.21
N TYR A 137 -24.12 -20.97 2.48
CA TYR A 137 -23.38 -21.50 3.61
C TYR A 137 -23.89 -22.84 4.12
N LYS A 138 -25.00 -23.37 3.56
CA LYS A 138 -25.64 -24.61 4.02
C LYS A 138 -24.77 -25.87 3.85
N ASN A 139 -23.81 -25.85 2.91
CA ASN A 139 -23.12 -27.06 2.44
C ASN A 139 -21.62 -27.15 2.75
N GLY A 140 -21.07 -26.33 3.65
CA GLY A 140 -19.65 -26.46 3.99
C GLY A 140 -19.03 -25.37 4.84
N ALA A 141 -19.76 -24.30 5.15
CA ALA A 141 -19.18 -23.17 5.84
C ALA A 141 -18.73 -23.51 7.27
N ILE A 142 -17.56 -23.01 7.63
CA ILE A 142 -17.02 -23.09 8.98
C ILE A 142 -17.30 -21.75 9.66
N PHE A 143 -17.88 -21.82 10.86
CA PHE A 143 -18.29 -20.64 11.62
C PHE A 143 -17.49 -20.52 12.90
N VAL A 144 -16.97 -19.32 13.16
CA VAL A 144 -16.57 -18.98 14.52
C VAL A 144 -17.47 -17.87 15.04
N ALA A 145 -18.07 -18.10 16.19
CA ALA A 145 -19.10 -17.26 16.77
C ALA A 145 -18.65 -16.69 18.11
N THR A 146 -18.64 -15.37 18.22
CA THR A 146 -18.24 -14.65 19.42
C THR A 146 -19.26 -13.56 19.72
N PRO A 147 -19.82 -13.46 20.94
CA PRO A 147 -20.71 -12.36 21.29
C PRO A 147 -20.02 -11.01 21.06
N SER A 148 -20.72 -10.03 20.48
CA SER A 148 -20.13 -8.71 20.20
C SER A 148 -19.79 -7.91 21.47
N SER A 149 -20.45 -8.23 22.59
CA SER A 149 -20.19 -7.67 23.91
C SER A 149 -18.98 -8.30 24.61
N ASP A 150 -18.36 -9.33 24.02
CA ASP A 150 -17.21 -10.01 24.62
C ASP A 150 -15.98 -9.09 24.62
N ILE A 151 -15.35 -8.92 25.79
CA ILE A 151 -14.18 -8.05 25.91
C ILE A 151 -13.04 -8.47 24.97
N ARG A 152 -12.93 -9.77 24.64
CA ARG A 152 -11.89 -10.30 23.74
C ARG A 152 -12.02 -9.70 22.34
N ILE A 153 -13.24 -9.69 21.79
CA ILE A 153 -13.48 -9.15 20.44
C ILE A 153 -13.24 -7.64 20.41
N ILE A 154 -13.63 -6.94 21.48
CA ILE A 154 -13.38 -5.50 21.64
C ILE A 154 -11.87 -5.22 21.66
N ILE A 155 -11.07 -6.00 22.39
CA ILE A 155 -9.61 -5.85 22.41
C ILE A 155 -9.02 -6.03 21.00
N VAL A 156 -9.42 -7.07 20.27
CA VAL A 156 -8.94 -7.28 18.89
C VAL A 156 -9.34 -6.13 17.98
N PHE A 157 -10.57 -5.65 18.07
CA PHE A 157 -11.01 -4.50 17.29
C PHE A 157 -10.23 -3.22 17.60
N LEU A 158 -9.94 -2.94 18.87
CA LEU A 158 -9.09 -1.81 19.25
C LEU A 158 -7.66 -1.97 18.74
N MET A 159 -7.12 -3.20 18.81
CA MET A 159 -5.83 -3.52 18.23
C MET A 159 -5.81 -3.25 16.73
N ILE A 160 -6.91 -3.43 16.00
CA ILE A 160 -7.00 -3.14 14.56
C ILE A 160 -7.18 -1.64 14.30
N LEU A 161 -8.14 -1.00 14.97
CA LEU A 161 -8.57 0.37 14.66
C LEU A 161 -7.53 1.42 15.06
N ILE A 162 -6.92 1.31 16.24
CA ILE A 162 -6.01 2.33 16.76
C ILE A 162 -4.76 2.46 15.85
N PRO A 163 -4.01 1.37 15.54
CA PRO A 163 -2.84 1.45 14.68
C PRO A 163 -3.18 1.85 13.25
N SER A 164 -4.33 1.39 12.72
CA SER A 164 -4.80 1.80 11.40
C SER A 164 -5.05 3.31 11.35
N GLY A 165 -5.76 3.88 12.34
CA GLY A 165 -5.99 5.32 12.46
C GLY A 165 -4.68 6.12 12.60
N LEU A 166 -3.77 5.66 13.47
CA LEU A 166 -2.45 6.28 13.64
C LEU A 166 -1.62 6.25 12.35
N SER A 167 -1.71 5.17 11.56
CA SER A 167 -0.99 5.05 10.29
C SER A 167 -1.42 6.14 9.29
N TYR A 168 -2.72 6.36 9.11
CA TYR A 168 -3.23 7.41 8.22
C TYR A 168 -2.93 8.82 8.74
N LEU A 169 -2.96 9.01 10.06
CA LEU A 169 -2.52 10.27 10.65
C LEU A 169 -1.05 10.56 10.31
N LEU A 170 -0.17 9.57 10.40
CA LEU A 170 1.24 9.70 10.02
C LEU A 170 1.41 10.00 8.52
N ILE A 171 0.63 9.35 7.65
CA ILE A 171 0.63 9.62 6.20
C ILE A 171 0.29 11.09 5.94
N ILE A 172 -0.75 11.62 6.58
CA ILE A 172 -1.16 13.02 6.45
C ILE A 172 -0.05 13.94 6.96
N ILE A 173 0.48 13.70 8.17
CA ILE A 173 1.54 14.53 8.78
C ILE A 173 2.78 14.58 7.88
N PHE A 174 3.31 13.41 7.49
CA PHE A 174 4.50 13.36 6.63
C PHE A 174 4.24 13.92 5.24
N GLY A 175 3.06 13.64 4.67
CA GLY A 175 2.65 14.16 3.37
C GLY A 175 2.61 15.69 3.34
N LEU A 176 2.04 16.33 4.37
CA LEU A 176 2.00 17.78 4.51
C LEU A 176 3.40 18.37 4.70
N LYS A 177 4.25 17.74 5.53
CA LYS A 177 5.64 18.18 5.74
C LYS A 177 6.48 18.09 4.46
N ILE A 178 6.35 17.00 3.70
CA ILE A 178 7.03 16.84 2.41
C ILE A 178 6.56 17.91 1.42
N LYS A 179 5.24 18.15 1.32
CA LYS A 179 4.68 19.17 0.42
C LYS A 179 5.19 20.57 0.77
N LYS A 180 5.25 20.92 2.06
CA LYS A 180 5.80 22.20 2.54
C LYS A 180 7.27 22.35 2.15
N GLN A 181 8.08 21.31 2.41
CA GLN A 181 9.51 21.34 2.11
C GLN A 181 9.80 21.47 0.61
N LEU A 182 9.03 20.76 -0.23
CA LEU A 182 9.15 20.87 -1.69
C LEU A 182 8.81 22.28 -2.20
N LYS A 183 7.87 22.98 -1.55
CA LYS A 183 7.56 24.37 -1.89
C LYS A 183 8.67 25.33 -1.47
N MET A 184 9.28 25.11 -0.30
CA MET A 184 10.39 25.94 0.17
C MET A 184 11.65 25.78 -0.69
N ASN A 185 11.94 24.56 -1.13
CA ASN A 185 13.12 24.25 -1.94
C ASN A 185 12.91 24.40 -3.45
N GLN A 186 11.76 24.95 -3.89
CA GLN A 186 11.43 25.02 -5.31
C GLN A 186 12.43 25.83 -6.13
N PHE A 187 13.07 26.83 -5.52
CA PHE A 187 14.09 27.68 -6.17
C PHE A 187 15.50 27.10 -6.09
N ASN A 188 15.74 26.15 -5.17
CA ASN A 188 17.06 25.53 -4.94
C ASN A 188 17.21 24.18 -5.64
N MET A 189 16.14 23.65 -6.25
CA MET A 189 16.15 22.39 -6.99
C MET A 189 16.04 22.66 -8.49
N SER A 190 16.75 21.87 -9.28
CA SER A 190 16.54 21.89 -10.73
C SER A 190 15.09 21.50 -11.07
N GLU A 191 14.56 22.09 -12.15
CA GLU A 191 13.19 21.84 -12.59
C GLU A 191 12.89 20.35 -12.76
N LYS A 192 13.84 19.60 -13.35
CA LYS A 192 13.75 18.15 -13.51
C LYS A 192 13.61 17.42 -12.16
N THR A 193 14.40 17.79 -11.16
CA THR A 193 14.36 17.18 -9.82
C THR A 193 13.06 17.53 -9.08
N MET A 194 12.56 18.76 -9.24
CA MET A 194 11.30 19.18 -8.65
C MET A 194 10.11 18.42 -9.26
N ILE A 195 10.07 18.27 -10.58
CA ILE A 195 9.01 17.51 -11.27
C ILE A 195 9.00 16.06 -10.79
N LEU A 196 10.17 15.41 -10.74
CA LEU A 196 10.30 14.04 -10.27
C LEU A 196 9.77 13.90 -8.84
N ASN A 197 10.15 14.80 -7.94
CA ASN A 197 9.64 14.78 -6.56
C ASN A 197 8.13 14.98 -6.49
N LYS A 198 7.55 15.92 -7.24
CA LYS A 198 6.09 16.11 -7.26
C LYS A 198 5.38 14.85 -7.72
N GLN A 199 5.85 14.20 -8.78
CA GLN A 199 5.29 12.95 -9.28
C GLN A 199 5.34 11.84 -8.23
N LEU A 200 6.49 11.65 -7.57
CA LEU A 200 6.62 10.66 -6.51
C LEU A 200 5.65 10.92 -5.34
N GLN A 201 5.38 12.19 -5.03
CA GLN A 201 4.52 12.53 -3.90
C GLN A 201 3.07 12.26 -4.24
N GLN A 202 2.67 12.60 -5.46
CA GLN A 202 1.37 12.26 -5.99
C GLN A 202 1.17 10.73 -5.98
N THR A 203 2.13 9.96 -6.50
CA THR A 203 2.07 8.49 -6.48
C THR A 203 1.80 7.94 -5.08
N LEU A 204 2.58 8.35 -4.07
CA LEU A 204 2.40 7.85 -2.70
C LEU A 204 1.04 8.21 -2.11
N VAL A 205 0.56 9.45 -2.34
CA VAL A 205 -0.76 9.89 -1.88
C VAL A 205 -1.86 9.04 -2.52
N ILE A 206 -1.77 8.81 -3.82
CA ILE A 206 -2.73 8.00 -4.55
C ILE A 206 -2.74 6.55 -4.06
N GLN A 207 -1.55 5.95 -3.86
CA GLN A 207 -1.42 4.61 -3.32
C GLN A 207 -1.97 4.47 -1.90
N SER A 208 -1.99 5.55 -1.10
CA SER A 208 -2.63 5.54 0.21
C SER A 208 -4.16 5.73 0.16
N ILE A 209 -4.70 6.32 -0.91
CA ILE A 209 -6.14 6.60 -1.01
C ILE A 209 -6.95 5.36 -1.41
N ALA A 210 -6.46 4.58 -2.38
CA ALA A 210 -7.15 3.34 -2.79
C ALA A 210 -7.45 2.38 -1.62
N PRO A 211 -6.46 1.94 -0.82
CA PRO A 211 -6.66 1.02 0.31
C PRO A 211 -7.41 1.66 1.48
N PHE A 212 -7.50 2.99 1.54
CA PHE A 212 -8.35 3.67 2.50
C PHE A 212 -9.82 3.32 2.24
N PHE A 213 -10.26 3.44 0.99
CA PHE A 213 -11.65 3.17 0.61
C PHE A 213 -11.96 1.69 0.48
N THR A 214 -11.02 0.87 0.02
CA THR A 214 -11.28 -0.56 -0.25
C THR A 214 -11.01 -1.46 0.95
N ALA A 215 -10.25 -1.01 1.96
CA ALA A 215 -9.98 -1.82 3.15
C ALA A 215 -10.34 -1.10 4.45
N ASN A 216 -9.84 0.12 4.69
CA ASN A 216 -10.03 0.77 6.00
C ASN A 216 -11.48 1.16 6.27
N VAL A 217 -12.16 1.77 5.30
CA VAL A 217 -13.58 2.13 5.44
C VAL A 217 -14.45 0.89 5.66
N PRO A 218 -14.35 -0.19 4.85
CA PRO A 218 -15.06 -1.44 5.11
C PRO A 218 -14.77 -2.04 6.49
N VAL A 219 -13.51 -2.13 6.90
CA VAL A 219 -13.15 -2.65 8.24
C VAL A 219 -13.75 -1.80 9.34
N PHE A 220 -13.69 -0.47 9.21
CA PHE A 220 -14.28 0.43 10.20
C PHE A 220 -15.80 0.24 10.30
N ILE A 221 -16.49 0.12 9.17
CA ILE A 221 -17.94 -0.15 9.13
C ILE A 221 -18.25 -1.50 9.79
N LEU A 222 -17.55 -2.57 9.41
CA LEU A 222 -17.75 -3.92 9.97
C LEU A 222 -17.52 -3.94 11.47
N VAL A 223 -16.42 -3.36 11.94
CA VAL A 223 -16.12 -3.26 13.38
C VAL A 223 -17.18 -2.43 14.11
N SER A 224 -17.62 -1.31 13.54
CA SER A 224 -18.68 -0.47 14.14
C SER A 224 -20.00 -1.23 14.23
N MET A 225 -20.36 -1.97 13.17
CA MET A 225 -21.55 -2.82 13.19
C MET A 225 -21.47 -3.88 14.29
N CYS A 226 -20.29 -4.45 14.52
CA CYS A 226 -20.11 -5.38 15.63
C CYS A 226 -20.26 -4.68 16.99
N LEU A 227 -19.55 -3.58 17.22
CA LEU A 227 -19.57 -2.85 18.49
C LEU A 227 -20.95 -2.31 18.87
N PHE A 228 -21.74 -1.89 17.88
CA PHE A 228 -23.09 -1.35 18.08
C PHE A 228 -24.20 -2.38 17.81
N THR A 229 -23.87 -3.66 17.63
CA THR A 229 -24.84 -4.74 17.37
C THR A 229 -25.78 -4.44 16.19
N LEU A 230 -25.26 -3.79 15.14
CA LEU A 230 -26.04 -3.42 13.96
C LEU A 230 -26.10 -4.60 12.99
N GLU A 231 -27.31 -5.04 12.67
CA GLU A 231 -27.55 -6.17 11.79
C GLU A 231 -27.96 -5.67 10.40
N ASN A 232 -27.03 -5.74 9.45
CA ASN A 232 -27.34 -5.48 8.05
C ASN A 232 -26.44 -6.33 7.13
N HIS A 233 -27.00 -7.43 6.65
CA HIS A 233 -26.27 -8.38 5.83
C HIS A 233 -25.72 -7.75 4.53
N TYR A 234 -26.50 -6.93 3.83
CA TYR A 234 -26.06 -6.30 2.58
C TYR A 234 -24.86 -5.37 2.78
N VAL A 235 -24.83 -4.64 3.90
CA VAL A 235 -23.68 -3.81 4.26
C VAL A 235 -22.47 -4.68 4.56
N SER A 236 -22.64 -5.78 5.29
CA SER A 236 -21.56 -6.71 5.62
C SER A 236 -20.97 -7.36 4.37
N LEU A 237 -21.82 -7.90 3.49
CA LEU A 237 -21.43 -8.50 2.21
C LEU A 237 -20.75 -7.49 1.29
N GLY A 238 -21.27 -6.27 1.21
CA GLY A 238 -20.66 -5.18 0.45
C GLY A 238 -19.27 -4.79 0.99
N CYS A 239 -19.11 -4.74 2.30
CA CYS A 239 -17.81 -4.47 2.93
C CYS A 239 -16.79 -5.59 2.70
N CYS A 240 -17.19 -6.85 2.88
CA CYS A 240 -16.35 -8.01 2.57
C CYS A 240 -15.97 -8.05 1.08
N SER A 241 -16.91 -7.74 0.19
CA SER A 241 -16.66 -7.64 -1.25
C SER A 241 -15.64 -6.55 -1.58
N LEU A 242 -15.78 -5.35 -1.01
CA LEU A 242 -14.81 -4.25 -1.18
C LEU A 242 -13.41 -4.64 -0.70
N LEU A 243 -13.33 -5.35 0.43
CA LEU A 243 -12.08 -5.89 0.97
C LEU A 243 -11.41 -6.87 0.00
N SER A 244 -12.15 -7.80 -0.56
CA SER A 244 -11.63 -8.75 -1.55
C SER A 244 -11.12 -8.03 -2.81
N TRP A 245 -11.82 -6.99 -3.25
CA TRP A 245 -11.44 -6.16 -4.41
C TRP A 245 -10.25 -5.23 -4.14
N ALA A 246 -9.81 -5.03 -2.88
CA ALA A 246 -8.66 -4.19 -2.56
C ALA A 246 -7.38 -4.64 -3.28
N SER A 247 -7.21 -5.96 -3.43
CA SER A 247 -6.10 -6.59 -4.15
C SER A 247 -6.04 -6.24 -5.64
N VAL A 248 -7.20 -5.94 -6.26
CA VAL A 248 -7.33 -5.56 -7.68
C VAL A 248 -7.28 -4.05 -7.84
N ILE A 249 -7.99 -3.32 -6.98
CA ILE A 249 -8.13 -1.86 -7.08
C ILE A 249 -6.79 -1.17 -6.81
N ASN A 250 -5.99 -1.63 -5.85
CA ASN A 250 -4.68 -1.02 -5.55
C ASN A 250 -3.74 -0.97 -6.78
N PRO A 251 -3.44 -2.10 -7.46
CA PRO A 251 -2.57 -2.08 -8.63
C PRO A 251 -3.22 -1.38 -9.83
N VAL A 252 -4.53 -1.52 -10.05
CA VAL A 252 -5.23 -0.85 -11.16
C VAL A 252 -5.24 0.67 -10.97
N ALA A 253 -5.56 1.16 -9.77
CA ALA A 253 -5.49 2.58 -9.44
C ALA A 253 -4.06 3.11 -9.61
N ALA A 254 -3.05 2.36 -9.17
CA ALA A 254 -1.65 2.71 -9.41
C ALA A 254 -1.35 2.83 -10.92
N ILE A 255 -1.78 1.88 -11.75
CA ILE A 255 -1.54 1.90 -13.20
C ILE A 255 -2.24 3.09 -13.87
N MET A 256 -3.52 3.35 -13.55
CA MET A 256 -4.30 4.41 -14.18
C MET A 256 -3.77 5.81 -13.84
N ILE A 257 -3.28 5.98 -12.61
CA ILE A 257 -2.95 7.30 -12.07
C ILE A 257 -1.46 7.64 -12.26
N ILE A 258 -0.56 6.64 -12.21
CA ILE A 258 0.88 6.85 -12.37
C ILE A 258 1.22 6.97 -13.87
N LYS A 259 1.43 8.20 -14.35
CA LYS A 259 1.72 8.52 -15.77
C LYS A 259 2.78 7.61 -16.41
N PRO A 260 3.94 7.30 -15.78
CA PRO A 260 4.91 6.35 -16.34
C PRO A 260 4.37 4.93 -16.56
N PHE A 261 3.52 4.43 -15.67
CA PHE A 261 2.92 3.10 -15.81
C PHE A 261 1.90 3.09 -16.93
N ARG A 262 1.00 4.08 -16.98
CA ARG A 262 0.04 4.22 -18.07
C ARG A 262 0.73 4.27 -19.44
N LYS A 263 1.79 5.05 -19.59
CA LYS A 263 2.57 5.13 -20.85
C LYS A 263 3.24 3.82 -21.25
N ARG A 264 3.69 3.02 -20.28
CA ARG A 264 4.27 1.69 -20.53
C ARG A 264 3.18 0.68 -20.93
N VAL A 265 2.04 0.70 -20.24
CA VAL A 265 0.89 -0.16 -20.57
C VAL A 265 0.33 0.21 -21.95
N GLU A 266 0.18 1.50 -22.28
CA GLU A 266 -0.21 1.97 -23.61
C GLU A 266 0.77 1.50 -24.71
N ALA A 267 2.08 1.46 -24.42
CA ALA A 267 3.08 0.98 -25.36
C ALA A 267 3.03 -0.55 -25.55
N ILE A 268 2.80 -1.31 -24.47
CA ILE A 268 2.62 -2.77 -24.53
C ILE A 268 1.32 -3.10 -25.29
N LEU A 269 0.27 -2.31 -25.09
CA LEU A 269 -1.02 -2.45 -25.78
C LEU A 269 -1.04 -1.86 -27.20
N GLY A 270 0.11 -1.52 -27.77
CA GLY A 270 0.24 -1.18 -29.19
C GLY A 270 -0.13 0.26 -29.58
N ARG A 271 -0.38 1.18 -28.64
CA ARG A 271 -0.43 2.61 -28.97
C ARG A 271 1.00 3.10 -29.20
N LYS A 272 1.38 3.24 -30.48
CA LYS A 272 2.66 3.84 -30.93
C LYS A 272 2.98 5.07 -30.08
N GLN A 273 4.04 4.99 -29.27
CA GLN A 273 4.57 6.16 -28.59
C GLN A 273 5.07 7.14 -29.66
N GLN A 274 4.54 8.37 -29.68
CA GLN A 274 5.25 9.46 -30.35
C GLN A 274 6.64 9.60 -29.69
N PRO A 275 7.73 9.68 -30.48
CA PRO A 275 9.06 9.76 -29.92
C PRO A 275 9.15 10.97 -28.99
N GLN A 276 9.52 10.71 -27.74
CA GLN A 276 9.93 11.77 -26.84
C GLN A 276 11.22 12.34 -27.43
N SER A 277 11.14 13.51 -28.05
CA SER A 277 12.28 14.21 -28.62
C SER A 277 13.29 14.47 -27.51
N SER A 278 14.33 13.63 -27.48
CA SER A 278 15.54 13.84 -26.69
C SER A 278 16.21 15.10 -27.20
N THR A 279 15.99 16.23 -26.53
CA THR A 279 16.79 17.44 -26.74
C THR A 279 18.18 17.22 -26.15
N THR A 280 18.99 16.41 -26.83
CA THR A 280 20.45 16.34 -26.64
C THR A 280 21.05 15.92 -27.98
N HIS A 281 21.39 16.90 -28.83
CA HIS A 281 22.54 16.92 -29.75
C HIS A 281 22.38 18.13 -30.71
N ALA A 282 22.54 19.34 -30.16
CA ALA A 282 22.85 20.55 -30.93
C ALA A 282 24.00 21.32 -30.26
N TYR A 283 25.00 20.57 -29.79
CA TYR A 283 26.35 21.04 -29.45
C TYR A 283 27.34 20.09 -30.09
N ALA A 284 27.35 20.05 -31.43
CA ALA A 284 28.31 19.26 -32.18
C ALA A 284 28.55 19.75 -33.61
N ILE A 285 28.44 21.06 -33.89
CA ILE A 285 29.03 21.67 -35.10
C ILE A 285 29.44 23.12 -34.77
N SER A 286 30.51 23.28 -33.99
CA SER A 286 31.36 24.48 -34.01
C SER A 286 32.64 24.14 -33.29
N ASN A 287 33.45 23.27 -33.91
CA ASN A 287 34.89 23.14 -33.70
C ASN A 287 35.41 22.01 -34.58
N LYS A 288 35.77 22.35 -35.82
CA LYS A 288 36.74 21.64 -36.65
C LYS A 288 37.11 22.49 -37.87
N VAL A 289 38.11 23.36 -37.69
CA VAL A 289 39.12 23.65 -38.72
C VAL A 289 40.48 23.54 -38.03
N THR A 290 40.99 22.30 -38.08
CA THR A 290 42.36 21.78 -38.32
C THR A 290 43.66 22.55 -37.99
N PRO A 291 44.81 21.83 -37.85
CA PRO A 291 45.88 22.11 -36.88
C PRO A 291 47.20 22.69 -37.44
N HIS A 292 48.07 23.03 -36.48
CA HIS A 292 49.48 23.48 -36.48
C HIS A 292 50.47 22.81 -37.48
N PRO A 293 51.63 23.44 -37.76
CA PRO A 293 52.83 23.13 -36.96
C PRO A 293 53.75 24.33 -36.65
N ALA A 294 54.61 24.13 -35.64
CA ALA A 294 55.63 25.06 -35.15
C ALA A 294 56.94 24.96 -35.95
N THR A 295 57.68 26.06 -36.04
CA THR A 295 59.13 26.02 -36.30
C THR A 295 59.81 27.20 -35.59
N MET A 296 60.79 26.88 -34.74
CA MET A 296 61.76 27.81 -34.16
C MET A 296 62.66 28.41 -35.26
N MET A 297 63.05 29.68 -35.15
CA MET A 297 64.46 30.13 -35.09
C MET A 297 64.58 31.66 -35.02
N GLN A 298 65.42 32.10 -34.08
CA GLN A 298 66.40 33.19 -34.12
C GLN A 298 66.22 34.40 -35.06
N GLY A 299 66.31 35.59 -34.46
CA GLY A 299 67.41 36.52 -34.77
C GLY A 299 67.10 37.71 -35.69
N LEU A 300 67.32 38.91 -35.13
CA LEU A 300 67.90 40.12 -35.74
C LEU A 300 67.18 40.80 -36.91
N ASP A 301 66.75 42.04 -36.66
CA ASP A 301 67.00 43.28 -37.44
C ASP A 301 65.93 44.30 -37.00
N GLU A 302 66.26 45.27 -36.14
CA GLU A 302 66.79 46.59 -36.49
C GLU A 302 65.93 47.42 -37.47
N ALA A 303 65.71 48.66 -37.02
CA ALA A 303 65.45 49.88 -37.77
C ALA A 303 64.01 50.32 -38.06
N GLU A 304 63.79 51.56 -37.60
CA GLU A 304 63.08 52.66 -38.24
C GLU A 304 61.63 53.00 -37.88
N ASN A 305 61.56 54.03 -37.02
CA ASN A 305 60.99 55.35 -37.32
C ASN A 305 59.47 55.50 -37.50
N SER A 306 58.91 56.23 -36.52
CA SER A 306 58.40 57.60 -36.68
C SER A 306 56.89 57.85 -36.43
N HIS A 307 56.66 58.95 -35.72
CA HIS A 307 55.47 59.80 -35.71
C HIS A 307 54.20 59.32 -34.97
N ILE A 308 54.09 59.64 -33.68
CA ILE A 308 53.35 60.79 -33.07
C ILE A 308 53.13 60.51 -31.58
#